data_AF-A0AAV0Q959-F1
#
_entry.id   AF-A0AAV0Q959-F1
#
_cell.length_a   1.000
_cell.length_b   1.000
_cell.length_c   1.000
_cell.angle_alpha   90.00
_cell.angle_beta   90.00
_cell.angle_gamma   90.00
#
_symmetry.space_group_name_H-M   'P 1'
#
loop_
_entity.id
_entity.type
_entity.pdbx_description
1 polymer ?
#
loop_
_entity_poly.entity_id
_entity_poly.type
_entity_poly.pdbx_seq_one_letter_code
_entity_poly.pdbx_strand_id
1 'polypeptide(L)'
;MFEHSTEKGSVWVTLKRSSLKSKVQRNKMKTAGEPLDYRCLIRATNGKKTISTSVGAKDHQKFQASYATILKAHMTALKKRERKDKKKAADATTNKKDGESSKKRPKKV
;
A
#
# COMPACT_ATOMS: atom_id res chain seq x y z
N MET A 1 4.05 -18.87 8.35
CA MET A 1 3.26 -19.09 7.11
C MET A 1 4.12 -18.82 5.89
N PHE A 2 4.69 -17.62 5.73
CA PHE A 2 5.66 -17.33 4.65
C PHE A 2 6.85 -18.29 4.63
N GLU A 3 7.51 -18.51 5.77
CA GLU A 3 8.67 -19.43 5.89
C GLU A 3 8.37 -20.87 5.47
N HIS A 4 7.13 -21.33 5.63
CA HIS A 4 6.73 -22.70 5.29
C HIS A 4 6.29 -22.84 3.82
N SER A 5 6.22 -21.73 3.09
CA SER A 5 5.77 -21.68 1.69
C SER A 5 6.77 -20.93 0.81
N THR A 6 8.03 -20.86 1.24
CA THR A 6 9.15 -20.21 0.53
C THR A 6 9.51 -20.96 -0.75
N GLU A 7 9.66 -22.28 -0.67
CA GLU A 7 10.05 -23.11 -1.82
C GLU A 7 8.87 -23.47 -2.71
N LYS A 8 7.76 -23.89 -2.09
CA LYS A 8 6.54 -24.34 -2.78
C LYS A 8 5.31 -23.85 -2.03
N GLY A 9 4.36 -23.31 -2.81
CA GLY A 9 3.06 -22.90 -2.32
C GLY A 9 2.78 -21.43 -2.55
N SER A 10 1.67 -20.98 -1.99
CA SER A 10 1.24 -19.60 -2.11
C SER A 10 0.59 -19.20 -0.80
N VAL A 11 0.76 -17.93 -0.43
CA VAL A 11 0.11 -17.35 0.75
C VAL A 11 -0.88 -16.31 0.24
N TRP A 12 -2.14 -16.51 0.56
CA TRP A 12 -3.21 -15.58 0.23
C TRP A 12 -3.52 -14.72 1.44
N VAL A 13 -3.51 -13.41 1.26
CA VAL A 13 -3.93 -12.45 2.28
C VAL A 13 -5.11 -11.65 1.74
N THR A 14 -6.17 -11.54 2.53
CA THR A 14 -7.38 -10.78 2.19
C THR A 14 -7.66 -9.76 3.28
N LEU A 15 -8.00 -8.53 2.87
CA LEU A 15 -8.39 -7.45 3.76
C LEU A 15 -9.80 -7.01 3.36
N LYS A 16 -10.76 -7.12 4.29
CA LYS A 16 -12.17 -6.82 4.01
C LYS A 16 -12.77 -5.94 5.10
N ARG A 17 -13.52 -4.90 4.70
CA ARG A 17 -14.32 -4.12 5.64
C ARG A 17 -15.44 -5.00 6.21
N SER A 18 -15.48 -5.12 7.53
CA SER A 18 -16.42 -5.98 8.24
C SER A 18 -16.91 -5.30 9.51
N SER A 19 -18.19 -5.44 9.83
CA SER A 19 -18.74 -5.07 11.14
C SER A 19 -18.66 -6.21 12.14
N LEU A 20 -18.16 -7.39 11.74
CA LEU A 20 -18.18 -8.65 12.50
C LEU A 20 -19.59 -9.14 12.91
N LYS A 21 -20.65 -8.45 12.50
CA LYS A 21 -22.04 -8.80 12.79
C LYS A 21 -22.67 -9.56 11.62
N SER A 22 -23.56 -10.49 11.94
CA SER A 22 -24.34 -11.22 10.93
C SER A 22 -25.27 -10.29 10.15
N LYS A 23 -25.77 -10.73 8.99
CA LYS A 23 -26.71 -9.94 8.17
C LYS A 23 -27.98 -9.59 8.97
N VAL A 24 -28.49 -10.54 9.76
CA VAL A 24 -29.66 -10.35 10.61
C VAL A 24 -29.41 -9.29 11.68
N GLN A 25 -28.26 -9.37 12.37
CA GLN A 25 -27.89 -8.39 13.40
C GLN A 25 -27.68 -6.98 12.81
N ARG A 26 -27.05 -6.87 11.65
CA ARG A 26 -26.88 -5.59 10.96
C ARG A 26 -28.21 -4.95 10.58
N ASN A 27 -29.16 -5.73 10.10
CA ASN A 27 -30.48 -5.22 9.74
C ASN A 27 -31.22 -4.69 10.97
N LYS A 28 -31.15 -5.42 12.10
CA LYS A 28 -31.74 -4.96 13.37
C LYS A 28 -31.13 -3.67 13.87
N MET A 29 -29.79 -3.54 13.87
CA MET A 29 -29.10 -2.31 14.27
C MET A 29 -29.44 -1.15 13.34
N LYS A 30 -29.56 -1.40 12.03
CA LYS A 30 -29.96 -0.39 11.05
C LYS A 30 -31.38 0.12 11.32
N THR A 31 -32.32 -0.77 11.67
CA THR A 31 -33.69 -0.39 12.06
C THR A 31 -33.72 0.36 13.40
N ALA A 32 -32.84 -0.01 14.34
CA ALA A 32 -32.73 0.64 15.65
C ALA A 32 -31.94 1.96 15.65
N GLY A 33 -31.32 2.35 14.51
CA GLY A 33 -30.50 3.57 14.42
C GLY A 33 -29.13 3.48 15.10
N GLU A 34 -28.70 2.29 15.51
CA GLU A 34 -27.44 2.08 16.22
C GLU A 34 -26.22 2.22 15.28
N PRO A 35 -25.14 2.91 15.69
CA PRO A 35 -23.95 3.07 14.88
C PRO A 35 -23.20 1.74 14.72
N LEU A 36 -22.91 1.37 13.47
CA LEU A 36 -22.11 0.18 13.16
C LEU A 36 -20.62 0.51 13.19
N ASP A 37 -19.91 -0.06 14.17
CA ASP A 37 -18.46 0.00 14.22
C ASP A 37 -17.85 -0.91 13.14
N TYR A 38 -17.23 -0.30 12.13
CA TYR A 38 -16.57 -1.00 11.04
C TYR A 38 -15.10 -1.24 11.35
N ARG A 39 -14.70 -2.50 11.25
CA ARG A 39 -13.31 -2.96 11.39
C ARG A 39 -12.78 -3.49 10.06
N CYS A 40 -11.47 -3.63 9.95
CA CYS A 40 -10.84 -4.38 8.88
C CYS A 40 -10.64 -5.83 9.33
N LEU A 41 -11.25 -6.79 8.63
CA LEU A 41 -10.99 -8.21 8.82
C LEU A 41 -9.88 -8.63 7.87
N ILE A 42 -8.74 -9.03 8.45
CA ILE A 42 -7.61 -9.56 7.70
C ILE A 42 -7.58 -11.08 7.87
N ARG A 43 -7.44 -11.81 6.77
CA ARG A 43 -7.26 -13.28 6.79
C ARG A 43 -6.04 -13.65 5.95
N ALA A 44 -5.21 -14.54 6.48
CA ALA A 44 -4.10 -15.14 5.74
C ALA A 44 -4.26 -16.65 5.72
N THR A 45 -4.00 -17.27 4.57
CA THR A 45 -4.04 -18.73 4.41
C THR A 45 -2.96 -19.21 3.46
N ASN A 46 -2.43 -20.41 3.73
CA ASN A 46 -1.56 -21.15 2.80
C ASN A 46 -2.29 -22.37 2.20
N GLY A 47 -3.62 -22.38 2.23
CA GLY A 47 -4.48 -23.49 1.82
C GLY A 47 -4.66 -24.57 2.89
N LYS A 48 -3.76 -24.67 3.89
CA LYS A 48 -3.87 -25.63 5.00
C LYS A 48 -4.27 -24.96 6.31
N LYS A 49 -3.49 -23.97 6.73
CA LYS A 49 -3.72 -23.19 7.95
C LYS A 49 -4.28 -21.83 7.58
N THR A 50 -5.32 -21.41 8.30
CA THR A 50 -5.93 -20.08 8.14
C THR A 50 -5.86 -19.33 9.45
N ILE A 51 -5.36 -18.10 9.41
CA ILE A 51 -5.33 -17.18 10.55
C ILE A 51 -6.15 -15.95 10.20
N SER A 52 -6.81 -15.36 11.19
CA SER A 52 -7.62 -14.15 11.00
C SER A 52 -7.46 -13.19 12.15
N THR A 53 -7.48 -11.89 11.86
CA THR A 53 -7.48 -10.83 12.86
C THR A 53 -8.44 -9.71 12.44
N SER A 54 -9.04 -9.03 13.42
CA SER A 54 -9.85 -7.85 13.19
C SER A 54 -9.13 -6.62 13.74
N VAL A 55 -8.93 -5.62 12.89
CA VAL A 55 -8.23 -4.38 13.23
C VAL A 55 -9.23 -3.23 13.28
N GLY A 56 -9.29 -2.55 14.42
CA GLY A 56 -10.08 -1.32 14.59
C GLY A 56 -9.31 -0.07 14.16
N ALA A 57 -9.99 1.08 14.19
CA ALA A 57 -9.38 2.36 13.78
C ALA A 57 -8.14 2.74 14.61
N LYS A 58 -8.16 2.47 15.93
CA LYS A 58 -7.08 2.82 16.86
C LYS A 58 -5.78 2.07 16.56
N ASP A 59 -5.87 0.79 16.24
CA ASP A 59 -4.69 -0.07 16.05
C ASP A 59 -4.22 -0.13 14.59
N HIS A 60 -4.95 0.53 13.68
CA HIS A 60 -4.69 0.47 12.23
C HIS A 60 -3.25 0.87 11.87
N GLN A 61 -2.76 1.98 12.41
CA GLN A 61 -1.42 2.47 12.07
C GLN A 61 -0.32 1.53 12.56
N LYS A 62 -0.45 1.00 13.78
CA LYS A 62 0.49 0.02 14.33
C LYS A 62 0.49 -1.27 13.52
N PHE A 63 -0.70 -1.75 13.15
CA PHE A 63 -0.83 -2.92 12.29
C PHE A 63 -0.19 -2.69 10.92
N GLN A 64 -0.43 -1.54 10.30
CA GLN A 64 0.15 -1.20 8.99
C GLN A 64 1.68 -1.19 9.03
N ALA A 65 2.29 -0.59 10.06
CA ALA A 65 3.74 -0.55 10.21
C ALA A 65 4.33 -1.96 10.34
N SER A 66 3.81 -2.78 11.26
CA SER A 66 4.28 -4.16 11.44
C SER A 66 4.04 -5.04 10.22
N TYR A 67 2.88 -4.88 9.57
CA TYR A 67 2.52 -5.63 8.37
C TYR A 67 3.46 -5.30 7.20
N ALA A 68 3.77 -4.02 6.98
CA ALA A 68 4.71 -3.59 5.94
C ALA A 68 6.12 -4.17 6.16
N THR A 69 6.58 -4.22 7.41
CA THR A 69 7.87 -4.84 7.76
C THR A 69 7.89 -6.33 7.42
N ILE A 70 6.84 -7.07 7.79
CA ILE A 70 6.71 -8.51 7.48
C ILE A 70 6.70 -8.75 5.97
N LEU A 71 5.91 -7.97 5.22
CA LEU A 71 5.85 -8.10 3.75
C LEU A 71 7.22 -7.86 3.12
N LYS A 72 7.92 -6.80 3.53
CA LYS A 72 9.25 -6.45 3.01
C LYS A 72 10.29 -7.53 3.33
N ALA A 73 10.22 -8.13 4.52
CA ALA A 73 11.14 -9.18 4.95
C ALA A 73 10.95 -10.50 4.19
N HIS A 74 9.71 -10.87 3.86
CA HIS A 74 9.43 -12.20 3.29
C HIS A 74 9.13 -12.21 1.78
N MET A 75 8.80 -11.09 1.14
CA MET A 75 8.56 -11.01 -0.32
C MET A 75 9.82 -10.64 -1.11
N THR A 76 10.93 -11.34 -0.86
CA THR A 76 12.26 -10.98 -1.40
C THR A 76 12.59 -11.62 -2.74
N ALA A 77 11.92 -12.71 -3.11
CA ALA A 77 12.23 -13.53 -4.29
C ALA A 77 11.65 -12.99 -5.62
N LEU A 78 11.40 -11.68 -5.73
CA LEU A 78 10.91 -11.05 -6.95
C LEU A 78 12.08 -10.65 -7.87
N LYS A 79 11.87 -10.71 -9.18
CA LYS A 79 12.85 -10.22 -10.17
C LYS A 79 13.19 -8.76 -9.85
N LYS A 80 14.48 -8.46 -9.71
CA LYS A 80 14.95 -7.10 -9.48
C LYS A 80 14.53 -6.24 -10.69
N ARG A 81 13.92 -5.09 -10.41
CA ARG A 81 13.59 -4.11 -11.45
C ARG A 81 14.89 -3.69 -12.13
N GLU A 82 15.02 -4.01 -13.42
CA GLU A 82 16.16 -3.57 -14.22
C GLU A 82 16.20 -2.04 -14.24
N ARG A 83 17.35 -1.46 -13.88
CA ARG A 83 17.56 -0.02 -13.86
C ARG A 83 17.79 0.50 -15.29
N LYS A 84 16.84 0.30 -16.21
CA LYS A 84 16.98 0.81 -17.59
C LYS A 84 16.63 2.29 -17.76
N ASP A 85 15.98 2.96 -16.80
CA ASP A 85 15.55 4.36 -17.00
C ASP A 85 15.73 5.26 -15.77
N LYS A 86 16.97 5.37 -15.26
CA LYS A 86 17.35 6.44 -14.31
C LYS A 86 18.43 7.39 -14.85
N LYS A 87 18.56 7.52 -16.17
CA LYS A 87 19.35 8.60 -16.82
C LYS A 87 18.49 9.66 -17.54
N LYS A 88 17.20 9.77 -17.23
CA LYS A 88 16.33 10.84 -17.79
C LYS A 88 15.59 11.70 -16.76
N ALA A 89 15.71 11.42 -15.47
CA ALA A 89 15.00 12.20 -14.43
C ALA A 89 15.93 13.10 -13.59
N ALA A 90 17.24 13.10 -13.81
CA ALA A 90 18.20 13.92 -13.06
C ALA A 90 18.71 15.16 -13.84
N ASP A 91 18.40 15.29 -15.13
CA ASP A 91 18.85 16.41 -15.98
C ASP A 91 17.75 17.45 -16.30
N ALA A 92 16.50 17.21 -15.88
CA ALA A 92 15.37 18.07 -16.23
C ALA A 92 15.03 19.15 -15.17
N THR A 93 15.73 19.20 -14.04
CA THR A 93 15.44 20.13 -12.93
C THR A 93 16.57 21.09 -12.55
N THR A 94 17.69 21.11 -13.29
CA THR A 94 18.83 21.99 -12.94
C THR A 94 19.31 22.95 -14.02
N ASN A 95 18.83 22.91 -15.27
CA ASN A 95 19.30 23.81 -16.33
C ASN A 95 18.16 24.54 -17.05
N LYS A 96 17.45 25.42 -16.33
CA LYS A 96 16.60 26.45 -16.96
C LYS A 96 16.49 27.74 -16.14
N LYS A 97 17.64 28.25 -15.69
CA LYS A 97 17.91 29.67 -15.50
C LYS A 97 19.38 29.87 -15.94
N ASP A 98 19.61 30.96 -16.65
CA ASP A 98 20.89 31.51 -17.12
C ASP A 98 21.18 31.39 -18.64
N GLY A 99 20.92 32.52 -19.33
CA GLY A 99 21.56 33.09 -20.55
C GLY A 99 21.61 32.25 -21.84
N GLU A 100 21.51 32.76 -23.07
CA GLU A 100 21.56 34.12 -23.60
C GLU A 100 21.26 34.01 -25.11
N SER A 101 20.32 34.79 -25.64
CA SER A 101 20.13 34.97 -27.09
C SER A 101 20.50 36.40 -27.47
N SER A 102 21.69 36.54 -28.02
CA SER A 102 22.24 37.76 -28.57
C SER A 102 21.57 38.13 -29.90
N LYS A 103 20.78 39.22 -29.94
CA LYS A 103 20.73 40.11 -31.13
C LYS A 103 20.03 41.46 -30.88
N LYS A 104 20.77 42.50 -31.26
CA LYS A 104 20.41 43.89 -31.62
C LYS A 104 20.38 44.96 -30.52
N ARG A 105 21.51 45.68 -30.44
CA ARG A 105 21.62 47.08 -29.98
C ARG A 105 20.73 48.02 -30.83
N PRO A 106 20.09 49.04 -30.24
CA PRO A 106 19.85 50.31 -30.90
C PRO A 106 20.94 51.34 -30.54
N LYS A 107 21.27 52.19 -31.51
CA LYS A 107 22.27 53.26 -31.42
C LYS A 107 21.73 54.45 -30.62
N LYS A 108 22.62 55.09 -29.89
CA LYS A 108 22.45 56.38 -29.19
C LYS A 108 22.20 57.51 -30.21
N VAL A 109 21.22 58.37 -29.93
CA VAL A 109 21.17 59.79 -30.31
C VAL A 109 20.86 60.54 -29.03
#